data_AF-A0A7X8H827-F1
#
_entry.id   AF-A0A7X8H827-F1
#
_cell.length_a   1.000
_cell.length_b   1.000
_cell.length_c   1.000
_cell.angle_alpha   90.00
_cell.angle_beta   90.00
_cell.angle_gamma   90.00
#
_symmetry.space_group_name_H-M   'P 1'
#
loop_
_entity.id
_entity.type
_entity.pdbx_description
1 polymer ?
#
loop_
_entity_poly.entity_id
_entity_poly.type
_entity_poly.pdbx_seq_one_letter_code
_entity_poly.pdbx_strand_id
1 'polypeptide(L)'
;MDSIKNLQKEEIIAYFSMEIALIHEIPTYSGGLGVLAGDTVRAAADFAIPFIAVTLLSRKGYFRQEITPEGWQKEFPIIWDVEKYLEPLEHQVQVTISGRTVHVGAWLYNWKSISGGIVPVIFLDTNLDKNAEEDRNITDFLYGGDREYRLKQEIILGIGGTRMLEALGLNVRKYHINEGHAAFLTLELLNKNKRRLEEVWEEDKIWDIDLVKNFCVFTTHTPVEAGHDKFSYDLVKNVLGEYIPLSILKKLAGNDVL
;
A
#
# COMPACT_ATOMS: atom_id res chain seq x y z
N MET A 1 15.05 5.71 12.83
CA MET A 1 13.88 6.18 13.64
C MET A 1 13.71 7.71 13.73
N ASP A 2 14.77 8.53 13.77
CA ASP A 2 14.62 9.98 14.00
C ASP A 2 13.82 10.72 12.92
N SER A 3 13.84 10.23 11.68
CA SER A 3 13.01 10.74 10.58
C SER A 3 11.51 10.67 10.89
N ILE A 4 11.01 9.53 11.39
CA ILE A 4 9.61 9.35 11.78
C ILE A 4 9.24 10.29 12.93
N LYS A 5 10.10 10.42 13.95
CA LYS A 5 9.87 11.30 15.11
C LYS A 5 9.78 12.78 14.72
N ASN A 6 10.48 13.20 13.67
CA ASN A 6 10.37 14.56 13.15
C ASN A 6 9.01 14.77 12.48
N LEU A 7 8.56 13.80 11.67
CA LEU A 7 7.25 13.86 11.01
C LEU A 7 6.06 13.83 11.98
N GLN A 8 6.18 13.23 13.16
CA GLN A 8 5.15 13.24 14.20
C GLN A 8 4.77 14.65 14.70
N LYS A 9 5.62 15.67 14.44
CA LYS A 9 5.41 17.05 14.90
C LYS A 9 4.67 17.93 13.89
N GLU A 10 4.38 17.40 12.70
CA GLU A 10 3.84 18.15 11.57
C GLU A 10 2.63 17.44 10.94
N GLU A 11 1.90 18.16 10.10
CA GLU A 11 0.93 17.56 9.18
C GLU A 11 1.66 17.05 7.94
N ILE A 12 1.50 15.77 7.60
CA ILE A 12 2.28 15.14 6.53
C ILE A 12 1.45 14.73 5.31
N ILE A 13 2.13 14.52 4.19
CA ILE A 13 1.61 13.84 3.02
C ILE A 13 2.07 12.38 3.07
N ALA A 14 1.12 11.45 2.99
CA ALA A 14 1.41 10.04 2.86
C ALA A 14 1.18 9.57 1.42
N TYR A 15 2.23 9.10 0.77
CA TYR A 15 2.22 8.65 -0.62
C TYR A 15 2.24 7.12 -0.69
N PHE A 16 1.19 6.55 -1.25
CA PHE A 16 1.01 5.11 -1.37
C PHE A 16 1.25 4.69 -2.81
N SER A 17 2.12 3.70 -2.99
CA SER A 17 2.34 3.07 -4.29
C SER A 17 2.67 1.60 -4.12
N MET A 18 2.30 0.79 -5.13
CA MET A 18 2.64 -0.64 -5.17
C MET A 18 4.13 -0.87 -5.42
N GLU A 19 4.81 0.07 -6.08
CA GLU A 19 6.24 0.01 -6.39
C GLU A 19 6.94 1.35 -6.21
N ILE A 20 8.19 1.33 -5.76
CA ILE A 20 9.03 2.52 -5.59
C ILE A 20 10.49 2.19 -5.94
N ALA A 21 11.03 2.83 -6.97
CA ALA A 21 12.43 2.66 -7.38
C ALA A 21 13.37 3.58 -6.58
N LEU A 22 14.00 3.04 -5.54
CA LEU A 22 14.92 3.81 -4.68
C LEU A 22 16.37 3.69 -5.15
N ILE A 23 16.93 2.50 -4.97
CA ILE A 23 18.27 2.08 -5.38
C ILE A 23 18.17 0.69 -6.02
N HIS A 24 19.18 0.32 -6.81
CA HIS A 24 19.17 -0.94 -7.54
C HIS A 24 19.07 -2.17 -6.62
N GLU A 25 19.66 -2.10 -5.43
CA GLU A 25 19.71 -3.19 -4.46
C GLU A 25 18.39 -3.45 -3.73
N ILE A 26 17.39 -2.58 -3.90
CA ILE A 26 16.02 -2.73 -3.39
C ILE A 26 15.10 -2.99 -4.60
N PRO A 27 14.90 -4.25 -5.00
CA PRO A 27 14.20 -4.64 -6.24
C PRO A 27 12.67 -4.66 -6.08
N THR A 28 12.10 -3.61 -5.50
CA THR A 28 10.65 -3.50 -5.19
C THR A 28 9.88 -2.66 -6.22
N TYR A 29 10.37 -2.68 -7.47
CA TYR A 29 9.74 -2.03 -8.61
C TYR A 29 9.95 -2.82 -9.91
N SER A 30 9.08 -2.58 -10.88
CA SER A 30 9.05 -3.26 -12.17
C SER A 30 9.19 -2.32 -13.36
N GLY A 31 8.71 -1.08 -13.27
CA GLY A 31 8.67 -0.19 -14.43
C GLY A 31 8.51 1.30 -14.11
N GLY A 32 7.87 2.01 -15.05
CA GLY A 32 7.79 3.47 -15.04
C GLY A 32 7.01 4.05 -13.85
N LEU A 33 6.00 3.34 -13.33
CA LEU A 33 5.24 3.76 -12.16
C LEU A 33 6.15 3.86 -10.93
N GLY A 34 7.00 2.87 -10.72
CA GLY A 34 7.97 2.80 -9.63
C GLY A 34 9.11 3.80 -9.79
N VAL A 35 9.59 4.02 -11.02
CA VAL A 35 10.57 5.08 -11.31
C VAL A 35 10.00 6.46 -10.94
N LEU A 36 8.79 6.76 -11.38
CA LEU A 36 8.12 8.03 -11.04
C LEU A 36 7.90 8.15 -9.52
N ALA A 37 7.47 7.08 -8.85
CA ALA A 37 7.32 7.07 -7.39
C ALA A 37 8.66 7.33 -6.67
N GLY A 38 9.74 6.74 -7.17
CA GLY A 38 11.10 7.00 -6.69
C GLY A 38 11.54 8.45 -6.88
N ASP A 39 11.28 9.02 -8.05
CA ASP A 39 11.58 10.42 -8.34
C ASP A 39 10.71 11.38 -7.50
N THR A 40 9.48 11.00 -7.18
CA THR A 40 8.61 11.74 -6.27
C THR A 40 9.20 11.77 -4.85
N VAL A 41 9.68 10.63 -4.35
CA VAL A 41 10.39 10.54 -3.06
C VAL A 41 11.66 11.41 -3.06
N ARG A 42 12.43 11.38 -4.15
CA ARG A 42 13.64 12.20 -4.30
C ARG A 42 13.33 13.68 -4.27
N ALA A 43 12.36 14.13 -5.07
CA ALA A 43 11.95 15.53 -5.11
C ALA A 43 11.41 15.99 -3.76
N ALA A 44 10.59 15.18 -3.08
CA ALA A 44 10.09 15.50 -1.75
C ALA A 44 11.24 15.68 -0.74
N ALA A 45 12.29 14.86 -0.83
CA ALA A 45 13.48 15.02 -0.01
C ALA A 45 14.29 16.27 -0.40
N ASP A 46 14.47 16.55 -1.70
CA ASP A 46 15.20 17.72 -2.19
C ASP A 46 14.60 19.03 -1.64
N PHE A 47 13.27 19.10 -1.58
CA PHE A 47 12.51 20.24 -1.07
C PHE A 47 12.15 20.17 0.41
N ALA A 48 12.61 19.14 1.14
CA ALA A 48 12.30 18.92 2.55
C ALA A 48 10.79 18.96 2.89
N ILE A 49 9.96 18.38 2.02
CA ILE A 49 8.51 18.29 2.22
C ILE A 49 8.22 17.29 3.36
N PRO A 50 7.29 17.58 4.29
CA PRO A 50 6.83 16.61 5.29
C PRO A 50 6.06 15.47 4.62
N PHE A 51 6.82 14.45 4.21
CA PHE A 51 6.38 13.42 3.29
C PHE A 51 6.84 12.05 3.77
N ILE A 52 5.96 11.06 3.65
CA ILE A 52 6.27 9.65 3.90
C ILE A 52 5.73 8.82 2.74
N ALA A 53 6.52 7.85 2.28
CA ALA A 53 6.05 6.90 1.28
C ALA A 53 5.73 5.54 1.91
N VAL A 54 4.74 4.83 1.37
CA VAL A 54 4.31 3.50 1.81
C VAL A 54 4.19 2.58 0.60
N THR A 55 4.82 1.41 0.70
CA THR A 55 4.83 0.36 -0.32
C THR A 55 4.88 -1.02 0.32
N LEU A 56 4.74 -2.09 -0.48
CA LEU A 56 5.01 -3.46 -0.03
C LEU A 56 6.50 -3.78 -0.15
N LEU A 57 6.99 -4.69 0.71
CA LEU A 57 8.40 -5.11 0.72
C LEU A 57 8.82 -5.92 -0.52
N SER A 58 7.89 -6.55 -1.25
CA SER A 58 8.17 -7.41 -2.42
C SER A 58 9.46 -8.24 -2.26
N ARG A 59 9.46 -9.21 -1.32
CA ARG A 59 10.64 -9.99 -0.92
C ARG A 59 11.32 -10.74 -2.06
N LYS A 60 10.58 -11.04 -3.13
CA LYS A 60 11.04 -11.74 -4.34
C LYS A 60 11.11 -10.84 -5.57
N GLY A 61 10.89 -9.54 -5.39
CA GLY A 61 10.85 -8.52 -6.44
C GLY A 61 9.80 -8.79 -7.52
N TYR A 62 10.03 -8.24 -8.72
CA TYR A 62 9.23 -8.57 -9.90
C TYR A 62 9.65 -9.93 -10.47
N PHE A 63 10.76 -9.96 -11.18
CA PHE A 63 11.49 -11.18 -11.52
C PHE A 63 12.88 -10.84 -12.07
N ARG A 64 13.79 -11.81 -12.03
CA ARG A 64 15.04 -11.82 -12.79
C ARG A 64 14.81 -12.58 -14.09
N GLN A 65 15.03 -11.88 -15.21
CA GLN A 65 14.89 -12.45 -16.54
C GLN A 65 16.16 -13.21 -16.93
N GLU A 66 16.00 -14.40 -17.48
CA GLU A 66 17.02 -15.11 -18.25
C GLU A 66 16.46 -15.46 -19.63
N ILE A 67 17.26 -15.29 -20.67
CA ILE A 67 16.91 -15.70 -22.04
C ILE A 67 17.66 -17.00 -22.37
N THR A 68 16.91 -18.04 -22.73
CA THR A 68 17.51 -19.34 -23.10
C THR A 68 18.19 -19.26 -24.47
N PRO A 69 19.09 -20.20 -24.81
CA PRO A 69 19.69 -20.27 -26.15
C PRO A 69 18.68 -20.34 -27.30
N GLU A 70 17.47 -20.83 -27.04
CA GLU A 70 16.37 -20.92 -28.00
C GLU A 70 15.53 -19.62 -28.09
N GLY A 71 15.89 -18.58 -27.33
CA GLY A 71 15.21 -17.28 -27.32
C GLY A 71 13.99 -17.20 -26.40
N TRP A 72 13.78 -18.18 -25.51
CA TRP A 72 12.67 -18.16 -24.55
C TRP A 72 13.02 -17.40 -23.28
N GLN A 73 12.04 -16.68 -22.73
CA GLN A 73 12.15 -16.05 -21.41
C GLN A 73 11.92 -17.09 -20.29
N LYS A 74 12.81 -17.06 -19.30
CA LYS A 74 12.64 -17.71 -18.00
C LYS A 74 12.68 -16.64 -16.91
N GLU A 75 11.79 -16.79 -15.93
CA GLU A 75 11.62 -15.85 -14.83
C GLU A 75 12.01 -16.52 -13.52
N PHE A 76 12.81 -15.83 -12.72
CA PHE A 76 13.25 -16.30 -11.42
C PHE A 76 12.96 -15.26 -10.33
N PRO A 77 12.64 -15.66 -9.11
CA PRO A 77 12.59 -14.75 -7.97
C PRO A 77 13.91 -13.98 -7.80
N ILE A 78 13.81 -12.71 -7.41
CA ILE A 78 14.99 -11.92 -7.01
C ILE A 78 15.22 -12.15 -5.52
N ILE A 79 16.41 -12.66 -5.17
CA ILE A 79 16.82 -12.82 -3.77
C ILE A 79 17.66 -11.60 -3.39
N TRP A 80 17.25 -10.89 -2.34
CA TRP A 80 17.97 -9.73 -1.83
C TRP A 80 17.94 -9.68 -0.31
N ASP A 81 18.94 -9.01 0.27
CA ASP A 81 19.17 -8.93 1.71
C ASP A 81 18.41 -7.71 2.26
N VAL A 82 17.20 -7.95 2.78
CA VAL A 82 16.30 -6.92 3.30
C VAL A 82 16.96 -6.18 4.47
N GLU A 83 17.50 -6.93 5.43
CA GLU A 83 18.11 -6.46 6.66
C GLU A 83 19.36 -5.61 6.41
N LYS A 84 20.06 -5.84 5.31
CA LYS A 84 21.21 -5.03 4.90
C LYS A 84 20.82 -3.60 4.49
N TYR A 85 19.64 -3.40 3.91
CA TYR A 85 19.23 -2.10 3.36
C TYR A 85 18.14 -1.41 4.17
N LEU A 86 17.33 -2.16 4.91
CA LEU A 86 16.16 -1.66 5.62
C LEU A 86 16.28 -1.90 7.14
N GLU A 87 15.80 -0.92 7.91
CA GLU A 87 15.70 -1.02 9.37
C GLU A 87 14.33 -1.60 9.77
N PRO A 88 14.26 -2.67 10.59
CA PRO A 88 12.97 -3.17 11.06
C PRO A 88 12.30 -2.17 12.02
N LEU A 89 10.97 -2.05 11.94
CA LEU A 89 10.17 -1.30 12.89
C LEU A 89 9.47 -2.24 13.86
N GLU A 90 9.38 -1.84 15.13
CA GLU A 90 8.74 -2.64 16.19
C GLU A 90 7.21 -2.67 16.07
N HIS A 91 6.64 -1.72 15.32
CA HIS A 91 5.20 -1.56 15.17
C HIS A 91 4.63 -2.68 14.30
N GLN A 92 3.52 -3.25 14.75
CA GLN A 92 2.76 -4.24 14.00
C GLN A 92 1.30 -3.84 14.02
N VAL A 93 0.62 -4.02 12.90
CA VAL A 93 -0.83 -3.85 12.79
C VAL A 93 -1.48 -5.16 12.38
N GLN A 94 -2.80 -5.23 12.49
CA GLN A 94 -3.57 -6.41 12.13
C GLN A 94 -4.55 -6.04 11.03
N VAL A 95 -4.75 -6.95 10.08
CA VAL A 95 -5.75 -6.85 9.02
C VAL A 95 -6.46 -8.21 8.92
N THR A 96 -7.79 -8.20 8.84
CA THR A 96 -8.54 -9.45 8.64
C THR A 96 -8.57 -9.78 7.16
N ILE A 97 -8.06 -10.95 6.78
CA ILE A 97 -8.05 -11.47 5.41
C ILE A 97 -8.58 -12.89 5.43
N SER A 98 -9.61 -13.17 4.63
CA SER A 98 -10.27 -14.46 4.50
C SER A 98 -10.69 -15.06 5.86
N GLY A 99 -11.18 -14.19 6.75
CA GLY A 99 -11.58 -14.55 8.12
C GLY A 99 -10.43 -14.80 9.10
N ARG A 100 -9.17 -14.68 8.67
CA ARG A 100 -7.98 -14.82 9.52
C ARG A 100 -7.38 -13.46 9.87
N THR A 101 -6.79 -13.37 11.06
CA THR A 101 -5.99 -12.21 11.45
C THR A 101 -4.61 -12.32 10.83
N VAL A 102 -4.27 -11.41 9.93
CA VAL A 102 -2.94 -11.26 9.35
C VAL A 102 -2.22 -10.12 10.04
N HIS A 103 -1.06 -10.41 10.64
CA HIS A 103 -0.17 -9.42 11.21
C HIS A 103 0.69 -8.77 10.12
N VAL A 104 0.84 -7.46 10.15
CA VAL A 104 1.64 -6.69 9.20
C VAL A 104 2.71 -5.94 9.97
N GLY A 105 3.97 -6.25 9.67
CA GLY A 105 5.13 -5.52 10.16
C GLY A 105 5.55 -4.46 9.16
N ALA A 106 6.55 -3.67 9.53
CA ALA A 106 7.11 -2.66 8.66
C ALA A 106 8.64 -2.60 8.74
N TRP A 107 9.23 -2.21 7.62
CA TRP A 107 10.63 -1.84 7.51
C TRP A 107 10.74 -0.39 7.07
N LEU A 108 11.84 0.25 7.45
CA LEU A 108 12.12 1.65 7.16
C LEU A 108 13.36 1.76 6.28
N TYR A 109 13.20 2.47 5.17
CA TYR A 109 14.31 3.07 4.44
C TYR A 109 14.26 4.59 4.59
N ASN A 110 15.40 5.24 4.77
CA ASN A 110 15.47 6.70 4.77
C ASN A 110 16.19 7.17 3.51
N TRP A 111 15.43 7.69 2.54
CA TRP A 111 16.04 8.38 1.40
C TRP A 111 16.62 9.71 1.87
N LYS A 112 17.92 9.91 1.68
CA LYS A 112 18.63 11.14 2.05
C LYS A 112 19.04 11.87 0.79
N SER A 113 18.49 13.06 0.58
CA SER A 113 18.93 13.94 -0.49
C SER A 113 20.32 14.52 -0.21
N ILE A 114 21.04 14.88 -1.27
CA ILE A 114 22.27 15.67 -1.21
C ILE A 114 21.99 17.07 -0.60
N SER A 115 20.76 17.59 -0.71
CA SER A 115 20.36 18.84 -0.06
C SER A 115 20.14 18.70 1.46
N GLY A 116 20.19 17.49 1.99
CA GLY A 116 20.05 17.19 3.42
C GLY A 116 18.64 16.83 3.88
N GLY A 117 17.62 16.95 3.02
CA GLY A 117 16.27 16.48 3.34
C GLY A 117 16.17 14.95 3.38
N ILE A 118 15.26 14.44 4.21
CA ILE A 118 15.09 13.01 4.45
C ILE A 118 13.62 12.65 4.29
N VAL A 119 13.35 11.64 3.45
CA VAL A 119 12.02 11.05 3.30
C VAL A 119 12.05 9.61 3.78
N PRO A 120 11.30 9.26 4.84
CA PRO A 120 11.09 7.87 5.21
C PRO A 120 10.20 7.14 4.17
N VAL A 121 10.59 5.92 3.85
CA VAL A 121 9.82 4.99 3.01
C VAL A 121 9.55 3.74 3.83
N ILE A 122 8.27 3.44 4.02
CA ILE A 122 7.77 2.31 4.79
C ILE A 122 7.48 1.16 3.85
N PHE A 123 8.09 0.01 4.14
CA PHE A 123 7.86 -1.26 3.45
C PHE A 123 7.06 -2.18 4.34
N LEU A 124 5.81 -2.46 3.95
CA LEU A 124 4.93 -3.38 4.67
C LEU A 124 5.27 -4.83 4.35
N ASP A 125 5.27 -5.67 5.39
CA ASP A 125 5.69 -7.06 5.28
C ASP A 125 4.78 -7.98 6.09
N THR A 126 4.31 -9.04 5.44
CA THR A 126 3.49 -10.09 6.07
C THR A 126 4.32 -11.30 6.50
N ASN A 127 5.61 -11.37 6.14
CA ASN A 127 6.47 -12.49 6.52
C ASN A 127 6.86 -12.45 8.01
N LEU A 128 5.89 -12.75 8.87
CA LEU A 128 6.00 -12.78 10.32
C LEU A 128 5.66 -14.17 10.84
N ASP A 129 6.37 -14.62 11.88
CA ASP A 129 6.16 -15.97 12.44
C ASP A 129 4.75 -16.21 13.01
N LYS A 130 4.04 -15.14 13.35
CA LYS A 130 2.66 -15.20 13.85
C LYS A 130 1.65 -15.53 12.75
N ASN A 131 1.99 -15.33 11.48
CA ASN A 131 1.11 -15.57 10.35
C ASN A 131 1.20 -17.02 9.87
N ALA A 132 0.09 -17.52 9.32
CA ALA A 132 0.08 -18.76 8.56
C ALA A 132 1.01 -18.65 7.34
N GLU A 133 1.55 -19.78 6.88
CA GLU A 133 2.53 -19.81 5.77
C GLU A 133 2.02 -19.09 4.51
N GLU A 134 0.76 -19.33 4.13
CA GLU A 134 0.15 -18.65 2.98
C GLU A 134 -0.02 -17.14 3.16
N ASP A 135 -0.24 -16.68 4.40
CA ASP A 135 -0.36 -15.24 4.70
C ASP A 135 1.02 -14.57 4.74
N ARG A 136 2.08 -15.31 5.10
CA ARG A 136 3.45 -14.78 5.06
C ARG A 136 3.87 -14.35 3.66
N ASN A 137 3.40 -15.07 2.64
CA ASN A 137 3.81 -14.90 1.25
C ASN A 137 3.07 -13.77 0.50
N ILE A 138 2.10 -13.08 1.14
CA ILE A 138 1.31 -12.00 0.51
C ILE A 138 2.22 -10.88 -0.04
N THR A 139 3.35 -10.60 0.63
CA THR A 139 4.31 -9.55 0.22
C THR A 139 5.53 -10.08 -0.53
N ASP A 140 5.47 -11.28 -1.11
CA ASP A 140 6.59 -11.87 -1.85
C ASP A 140 6.81 -11.24 -3.23
N PHE A 141 5.85 -11.38 -4.15
CA PHE A 141 6.04 -11.04 -5.55
C PHE A 141 5.35 -9.72 -5.90
N LEU A 142 6.07 -8.82 -6.56
CA LEU A 142 5.47 -7.65 -7.19
C LEU A 142 4.71 -8.10 -8.45
N TYR A 143 3.43 -7.75 -8.57
CA TYR A 143 2.59 -8.11 -9.73
C TYR A 143 2.56 -9.62 -10.06
N GLY A 144 2.69 -10.48 -9.05
CA GLY A 144 2.60 -11.93 -9.20
C GLY A 144 1.25 -12.51 -8.80
N GLY A 145 1.19 -13.85 -8.75
CA GLY A 145 0.05 -14.60 -8.22
C GLY A 145 -1.21 -14.50 -9.08
N ASP A 146 -2.35 -14.73 -8.43
CA ASP A 146 -3.68 -14.64 -9.03
C ASP A 146 -4.45 -13.41 -8.51
N ARG A 147 -5.72 -13.28 -8.88
CA ARG A 147 -6.57 -12.16 -8.43
C ARG A 147 -6.76 -12.13 -6.92
N GLU A 148 -6.81 -13.28 -6.25
CA GLU A 148 -6.92 -13.33 -4.80
C GLU A 148 -5.64 -12.80 -4.14
N TYR A 149 -4.48 -13.21 -4.66
CA TYR A 149 -3.19 -12.69 -4.22
C TYR A 149 -3.07 -11.17 -4.39
N ARG A 150 -3.44 -10.66 -5.57
CA ARG A 150 -3.46 -9.21 -5.86
C ARG A 150 -4.38 -8.47 -4.90
N LEU A 151 -5.59 -8.97 -4.66
CA LEU A 151 -6.53 -8.38 -3.72
C LEU A 151 -5.95 -8.31 -2.30
N LYS A 152 -5.33 -9.39 -1.83
CA LYS A 152 -4.67 -9.42 -0.51
C LYS A 152 -3.57 -8.35 -0.43
N GLN A 153 -2.76 -8.20 -1.48
CA GLN A 153 -1.74 -7.15 -1.54
C GLN A 153 -2.32 -5.75 -1.43
N GLU A 154 -3.37 -5.43 -2.18
CA GLU A 154 -4.01 -4.11 -2.15
C GLU A 154 -4.67 -3.82 -0.79
N ILE A 155 -5.23 -4.85 -0.13
CA ILE A 155 -5.74 -4.76 1.25
C ILE A 155 -4.61 -4.45 2.23
N ILE A 156 -3.47 -5.15 2.15
CA ILE A 156 -2.31 -4.88 3.00
C ILE A 156 -1.77 -3.47 2.75
N LEU A 157 -1.61 -3.07 1.49
CA LEU A 157 -1.09 -1.75 1.13
C LEU A 157 -2.03 -0.64 1.61
N GLY A 158 -3.32 -0.73 1.31
CA GLY A 158 -4.30 0.29 1.64
C GLY A 158 -4.66 0.32 3.13
N ILE A 159 -5.25 -0.77 3.64
CA ILE A 159 -5.73 -0.86 5.03
C ILE A 159 -4.54 -0.99 5.99
N GLY A 160 -3.65 -1.95 5.72
CA GLY A 160 -2.49 -2.20 6.58
C GLY A 160 -1.55 -0.98 6.63
N GLY A 161 -1.29 -0.34 5.48
CA GLY A 161 -0.47 0.86 5.43
C GLY A 161 -1.08 2.04 6.18
N THR A 162 -2.39 2.29 6.03
CA THR A 162 -3.08 3.35 6.78
C THR A 162 -3.03 3.12 8.28
N ARG A 163 -3.26 1.88 8.74
CA ARG A 163 -3.14 1.51 10.15
C ARG A 163 -1.69 1.64 10.64
N MET A 164 -0.71 1.31 9.81
CA MET A 164 0.71 1.42 10.17
C MET A 164 1.11 2.89 10.40
N LEU A 165 0.66 3.81 9.56
CA LEU A 165 0.91 5.24 9.76
C LEU A 165 0.32 5.75 11.09
N GLU A 166 -0.86 5.27 11.47
CA GLU A 166 -1.46 5.55 12.77
C GLU A 166 -0.69 4.94 13.94
N ALA A 167 -0.27 3.68 13.82
CA ALA A 167 0.54 3.02 14.84
C ALA A 167 1.87 3.77 15.06
N LEU A 168 2.41 4.38 14.01
CA LEU A 168 3.58 5.26 14.05
C LEU A 168 3.27 6.66 14.59
N GLY A 169 2.02 6.98 14.95
CA GLY A 169 1.61 8.25 15.53
C GLY A 169 1.68 9.43 14.55
N LEU A 170 1.53 9.18 13.24
CA LEU A 170 1.67 10.21 12.21
C LEU A 170 0.33 10.91 11.92
N ASN A 171 0.36 12.23 11.85
CA ASN A 171 -0.80 13.05 11.49
C ASN A 171 -0.84 13.28 9.97
N VAL A 172 -1.52 12.40 9.24
CA VAL A 172 -1.61 12.48 7.78
C VAL A 172 -2.70 13.47 7.36
N ARG A 173 -2.31 14.54 6.70
CA ARG A 173 -3.22 15.54 6.13
C ARG A 173 -3.76 15.14 4.76
N LYS A 174 -2.92 14.53 3.93
CA LYS A 174 -3.28 14.08 2.58
C LYS A 174 -2.72 12.69 2.29
N TYR A 175 -3.55 11.85 1.70
CA TYR A 175 -3.18 10.55 1.17
C TYR A 175 -3.08 10.66 -0.35
N HIS A 176 -1.88 10.53 -0.90
CA HIS A 176 -1.68 10.46 -2.34
C HIS A 176 -1.66 8.99 -2.76
N ILE A 177 -2.62 8.61 -3.57
CA ILE A 177 -2.82 7.26 -4.10
C ILE A 177 -2.25 7.22 -5.53
N ASN A 178 -1.13 6.51 -5.71
CA ASN A 178 -0.50 6.33 -7.02
C ASN A 178 -1.03 5.06 -7.69
N GLU A 179 -1.95 5.25 -8.64
CA GLU A 179 -2.78 4.21 -9.27
C GLU A 179 -3.77 3.53 -8.30
N GLY A 180 -4.63 2.64 -8.80
CA GLY A 180 -5.69 1.98 -8.03
C GLY A 180 -5.22 1.04 -6.91
N HIS A 181 -3.95 0.66 -6.86
CA HIS A 181 -3.45 -0.42 -6.00
C HIS A 181 -3.57 -0.19 -4.49
N ALA A 182 -3.71 1.06 -4.06
CA ALA A 182 -3.90 1.40 -2.65
C ALA A 182 -5.32 1.90 -2.37
N ALA A 183 -6.28 1.72 -3.29
CA ALA A 183 -7.66 2.21 -3.16
C ALA A 183 -8.35 1.73 -1.87
N PHE A 184 -7.99 0.57 -1.33
CA PHE A 184 -8.52 0.08 -0.05
C PHE A 184 -8.23 1.00 1.15
N LEU A 185 -7.27 1.93 1.05
CA LEU A 185 -7.09 2.97 2.06
C LEU A 185 -8.32 3.86 2.20
N THR A 186 -9.09 4.07 1.13
CA THR A 186 -10.32 4.88 1.21
C THR A 186 -11.40 4.17 2.02
N LEU A 187 -11.42 2.83 1.99
CA LEU A 187 -12.32 2.04 2.84
C LEU A 187 -11.91 2.11 4.31
N GLU A 188 -10.60 2.10 4.60
CA GLU A 188 -10.09 2.31 5.95
C GLU A 188 -10.46 3.70 6.49
N LEU A 189 -10.26 4.74 5.68
CA LEU A 189 -10.63 6.11 6.04
C LEU A 189 -12.14 6.26 6.24
N LEU A 190 -12.96 5.64 5.39
CA LEU A 190 -14.42 5.61 5.55
C LEU A 190 -14.82 4.93 6.86
N ASN A 191 -14.22 3.78 7.19
CA ASN A 191 -14.52 3.06 8.40
C ASN A 191 -14.15 3.84 9.67
N LYS A 192 -13.04 4.56 9.64
CA LYS A 192 -12.55 5.35 10.78
C LYS A 192 -13.30 6.66 11.00
N ASN A 193 -13.79 7.27 9.93
CA ASN A 193 -14.49 8.55 9.97
C ASN A 193 -16.02 8.38 9.85
N LYS A 194 -16.55 7.22 10.27
CA LYS A 194 -17.99 6.99 10.35
C LYS A 194 -18.64 8.02 11.27
N ARG A 195 -19.71 8.63 10.78
CA ARG A 195 -20.59 9.44 11.62
C ARG A 195 -21.42 8.54 12.52
N ARG A 196 -21.84 9.05 13.68
CA ARG A 196 -22.72 8.28 14.56
C ARG A 196 -24.11 8.22 13.96
N LEU A 197 -24.81 7.09 14.09
CA LEU A 197 -26.15 6.93 13.52
C LEU A 197 -27.11 8.00 14.07
N GLU A 198 -26.93 8.40 15.33
CA GLU A 198 -27.70 9.44 16.01
C GLU A 198 -27.47 10.85 15.42
N GLU A 199 -26.39 11.06 14.67
CA GLU A 199 -26.08 12.35 14.03
C GLU A 199 -26.77 12.48 12.66
N VAL A 200 -27.01 11.36 11.97
CA VAL A 200 -27.43 11.34 10.56
C VAL A 200 -28.77 10.68 10.29
N TRP A 201 -29.26 9.84 11.21
CA TRP A 201 -30.57 9.16 11.19
C TRP A 201 -30.84 8.26 9.96
N GLU A 202 -29.83 8.03 9.12
CA GLU A 202 -29.87 7.20 7.91
C GLU A 202 -28.56 6.40 7.82
N GLU A 203 -28.64 5.08 7.65
CA GLU A 203 -27.46 4.19 7.62
C GLU A 203 -26.48 4.54 6.51
N ASP A 204 -26.97 4.94 5.34
CA ASP A 204 -26.14 5.34 4.20
C ASP A 204 -25.30 6.59 4.49
N LYS A 205 -25.78 7.49 5.36
CA LYS A 205 -25.11 8.76 5.69
C LYS A 205 -24.06 8.61 6.80
N ILE A 206 -23.94 7.43 7.39
CA ILE A 206 -22.84 7.08 8.31
C ILE A 206 -21.49 7.18 7.58
N TRP A 207 -21.49 6.87 6.29
CA TRP A 207 -20.29 6.82 5.45
C TRP A 207 -20.00 8.20 4.86
N ASP A 208 -19.08 8.95 5.48
CA ASP A 208 -18.72 10.30 5.05
C ASP A 208 -17.78 10.31 3.83
N ILE A 209 -18.35 10.09 2.65
CA ILE A 209 -17.63 10.01 1.38
C ILE A 209 -16.93 11.34 1.05
N ASP A 210 -17.56 12.49 1.34
CA ASP A 210 -17.01 13.80 0.99
C ASP A 210 -15.81 14.14 1.87
N LEU A 211 -15.83 13.76 3.16
CA LEU A 211 -14.66 13.88 4.03
C LEU A 211 -13.48 13.04 3.51
N VAL A 212 -13.71 11.79 3.10
CA VAL A 212 -12.64 10.94 2.57
C VAL A 212 -12.10 11.47 1.24
N LYS A 213 -12.96 11.97 0.35
CA LYS A 213 -12.51 12.68 -0.86
C LYS A 213 -11.62 13.88 -0.53
N ASN A 214 -11.91 14.60 0.54
CA ASN A 214 -11.08 15.71 1.00
C ASN A 214 -9.72 15.24 1.55
N PHE A 215 -9.55 14.00 1.98
CA PHE A 215 -8.24 13.47 2.39
C PHE A 215 -7.40 12.94 1.22
N CYS A 216 -8.03 12.50 0.13
CA CYS A 216 -7.35 11.76 -0.92
C CYS A 216 -6.97 12.62 -2.15
N VAL A 217 -5.80 12.34 -2.71
CA VAL A 217 -5.35 12.79 -4.03
C VAL A 217 -5.07 11.54 -4.84
N PHE A 218 -5.76 11.34 -5.96
CA PHE A 218 -5.59 10.17 -6.82
C PHE A 218 -4.85 10.55 -8.10
N THR A 219 -3.93 9.71 -8.53
CA THR A 219 -3.26 9.81 -9.83
C THR A 219 -3.38 8.49 -10.55
N THR A 220 -3.79 8.54 -11.83
CA THR A 220 -3.80 7.37 -12.73
C THR A 220 -2.88 7.66 -13.91
N HIS A 221 -2.13 6.65 -14.32
CA HIS A 221 -1.19 6.71 -15.43
C HIS A 221 -1.64 5.85 -16.61
N THR A 222 -2.60 4.97 -16.37
CA THR A 222 -3.14 4.08 -17.40
C THR A 222 -4.44 4.67 -17.96
N PRO A 223 -4.46 5.13 -19.23
CA PRO A 223 -5.67 5.69 -19.82
C PRO A 223 -6.71 4.61 -20.20
N VAL A 224 -6.37 3.33 -20.06
CA VAL A 224 -7.19 2.19 -20.50
C VAL A 224 -7.58 1.28 -19.33
N GLU A 225 -8.85 0.91 -19.31
CA GLU A 225 -9.49 0.12 -18.26
C GLU A 225 -8.83 -1.26 -18.02
N ALA A 226 -8.16 -1.81 -19.04
CA ALA A 226 -7.50 -3.12 -18.97
C ALA A 226 -6.28 -3.15 -18.04
N GLY A 227 -5.71 -2.00 -17.68
CA GLY A 227 -4.57 -1.95 -16.74
C GLY A 227 -4.98 -1.74 -15.29
N HIS A 228 -6.28 -1.74 -14.97
CA HIS A 228 -6.76 -1.64 -13.60
C HIS A 228 -7.15 -3.02 -13.09
N ASP A 229 -6.71 -3.34 -11.87
CA ASP A 229 -7.12 -4.55 -11.18
C ASP A 229 -8.65 -4.50 -10.94
N LYS A 230 -9.32 -5.63 -11.21
CA LYS A 230 -10.77 -5.79 -11.08
C LYS A 230 -11.09 -7.04 -10.31
N PHE A 231 -11.90 -6.92 -9.27
CA PHE A 231 -12.22 -8.01 -8.37
C PHE A 231 -13.73 -8.29 -8.37
N SER A 232 -14.12 -9.57 -8.50
CA SER A 232 -15.53 -9.91 -8.36
C SER A 232 -15.99 -9.63 -6.92
N TYR A 233 -17.23 -9.19 -6.75
CA TYR A 233 -17.78 -8.94 -5.42
C TYR A 233 -17.78 -10.18 -4.52
N ASP A 234 -17.89 -11.38 -5.10
CA ASP A 234 -17.75 -12.63 -4.36
C ASP A 234 -16.33 -12.81 -3.82
N LEU A 235 -15.31 -12.52 -4.65
CA LEU A 235 -13.92 -12.57 -4.22
C LEU A 235 -13.65 -11.54 -3.11
N VAL A 236 -14.14 -10.31 -3.29
CA VAL A 236 -14.03 -9.26 -2.28
C VAL A 236 -14.69 -9.69 -0.98
N LYS A 237 -15.92 -10.22 -1.02
CA LYS A 237 -16.60 -10.71 0.17
C LYS A 237 -15.85 -11.85 0.86
N ASN A 238 -15.28 -12.78 0.10
CA ASN A 238 -14.54 -13.91 0.65
C ASN A 238 -13.22 -13.47 1.30
N VAL A 239 -12.52 -12.50 0.72
CA VAL A 239 -11.17 -12.08 1.16
C VAL A 239 -11.24 -10.93 2.16
N LEU A 240 -11.98 -9.86 1.87
CA LEU A 240 -12.09 -8.69 2.74
C LEU A 240 -13.17 -8.86 3.83
N GLY A 241 -14.16 -9.74 3.60
CA GLY A 241 -15.34 -9.85 4.47
C GLY A 241 -16.29 -8.67 4.29
N GLU A 242 -17.13 -8.43 5.30
CA GLU A 242 -18.07 -7.30 5.32
C GLU A 242 -17.45 -6.07 5.98
N TYR A 243 -16.36 -5.56 5.37
CA TYR A 243 -15.63 -4.40 5.88
C TYR A 243 -16.48 -3.11 5.82
N ILE A 244 -17.21 -2.96 4.72
CA ILE A 244 -18.30 -2.00 4.53
C ILE A 244 -19.50 -2.72 3.87
N PRO A 245 -20.73 -2.22 4.02
CA PRO A 245 -21.90 -2.80 3.37
C PRO A 245 -21.71 -2.88 1.85
N LEU A 246 -22.04 -4.04 1.27
CA LEU A 246 -21.90 -4.28 -0.17
C LEU A 246 -22.69 -3.27 -1.02
N SER A 247 -23.82 -2.78 -0.52
CA SER A 247 -24.61 -1.72 -1.16
C SER A 247 -23.81 -0.43 -1.33
N ILE A 248 -23.07 -0.02 -0.30
CA ILE A 248 -22.21 1.16 -0.33
C ILE A 248 -21.02 0.92 -1.25
N LEU A 249 -20.39 -0.26 -1.17
CA LEU A 249 -19.27 -0.60 -2.05
C LEU A 249 -19.68 -0.54 -3.53
N LYS A 250 -20.82 -1.15 -3.90
CA LYS A 250 -21.37 -1.09 -5.27
C LYS A 250 -21.74 0.31 -5.72
N LYS A 251 -22.23 1.15 -4.80
CA LYS A 251 -22.51 2.56 -5.09
C LYS A 251 -21.24 3.36 -5.42
N LEU A 252 -20.10 2.97 -4.84
CA LEU A 252 -18.82 3.64 -5.03
C LEU A 252 -18.03 3.10 -6.23
N ALA A 253 -18.04 1.78 -6.45
CA ALA A 253 -17.20 1.11 -7.45
C ALA A 253 -17.95 0.65 -8.71
N GLY A 254 -19.29 0.66 -8.71
CA GLY A 254 -20.13 0.15 -9.79
C GLY A 254 -20.76 -1.21 -9.50
N ASN A 255 -21.63 -1.70 -10.37
CA ASN A 255 -22.44 -2.90 -10.05
C ASN A 255 -21.79 -4.24 -10.44
N ASP A 256 -20.78 -4.22 -11.32
CA ASP A 256 -20.27 -5.43 -11.98
C ASP A 256 -19.10 -6.05 -11.21
N VAL A 257 -18.08 -5.26 -10.92
CA VAL A 257 -16.85 -5.62 -10.18
C VAL A 257 -16.42 -4.44 -9.32
N LEU A 258 -15.60 -4.73 -8.31
CA LEU A 258 -14.79 -3.73 -7.62
C LEU A 258 -13.58 -3.35 -8.47
#